data_AF-A0A2I1N8N7-F1
#
_entry.id   AF-A0A2I1N8N7-F1
#
_cell.length_a   1.000
_cell.length_b   1.000
_cell.length_c   1.000
_cell.angle_alpha   90.00
_cell.angle_beta   90.00
_cell.angle_gamma   90.00
#
_symmetry.space_group_name_H-M   'P 1'
#
loop_
_entity.id
_entity.type
_entity.pdbx_description
1 polymer ?
#
loop_
_entity_poly.entity_id
_entity_poly.type
_entity_poly.pdbx_seq_one_letter_code
_entity_poly.pdbx_strand_id
1 'polypeptide(L)'
;MVRNLILTLFFLSLTFGATPKEISLNLGGDGEGVSEFIDEYQNPDIRRITKKLIDDKILSNYSKSSKTEIVFNSNSKGVVLLKLVSDVLEELGFKNYQNLEFTNSKNSSYKILIMGSRVLTPDKVYDEFKKRSAYIKNVSKKNDTFTYEVNLSNLNLAPEFIYDLQKPQKPYFLNIKSKNEINIISQSMDAWHPEVRIFDNELNLLQSIREDEIKKSLNLAIPKDAAYIQVGDSASLDNIKNGLKFNLK
;
A
#
# COMPACT_ATOMS: atom_id res chain seq x y z
N MET A 1 -13.79 52.52 -25.20
CA MET A 1 -12.78 52.34 -24.14
C MET A 1 -13.37 51.39 -23.10
N VAL A 2 -13.19 50.08 -23.27
CA VAL A 2 -13.74 49.05 -22.37
C VAL A 2 -12.55 48.27 -21.81
N ARG A 3 -12.36 48.37 -20.49
CA ARG A 3 -11.25 47.75 -19.76
C ARG A 3 -11.73 46.38 -19.28
N ASN A 4 -11.29 45.32 -19.94
CA ASN A 4 -11.57 43.96 -19.47
C ASN A 4 -10.73 43.68 -18.22
N LEU A 5 -11.42 43.49 -17.10
CA LEU A 5 -10.86 43.03 -15.84
C LEU A 5 -10.83 41.50 -15.89
N ILE A 6 -9.63 40.90 -16.04
CA ILE A 6 -9.46 39.46 -15.92
C ILE A 6 -9.46 39.13 -14.42
N LEU A 7 -10.56 38.53 -13.95
CA LEU A 7 -10.63 37.92 -12.62
C LEU A 7 -9.96 36.53 -12.72
N THR A 8 -8.75 36.42 -12.20
CA THR A 8 -8.11 35.12 -11.97
C THR A 8 -8.79 34.47 -10.76
N LEU A 9 -9.69 33.51 -11.00
CA LEU A 9 -10.20 32.63 -9.95
C LEU A 9 -9.05 31.74 -9.46
N PHE A 10 -8.56 32.01 -8.24
CA PHE A 10 -7.83 31.01 -7.47
C PHE A 10 -8.82 29.90 -7.13
N PHE A 11 -8.63 28.72 -7.73
CA PHE A 11 -9.24 27.50 -7.23
C PHE A 11 -8.68 27.26 -5.82
N LEU A 12 -9.49 27.50 -4.79
CA LEU A 12 -9.26 26.87 -3.49
C LEU A 12 -9.37 25.36 -3.74
N SER A 13 -8.23 24.67 -3.80
CA SER A 13 -8.20 23.24 -3.60
C SER A 13 -8.75 22.97 -2.20
N LEU A 14 -9.97 22.44 -2.11
CA LEU A 14 -10.45 21.82 -0.88
C LEU A 14 -9.38 20.79 -0.48
N THR A 15 -8.63 21.08 0.57
CA THR A 15 -7.59 20.19 1.07
C THR A 15 -8.30 18.95 1.60
N PHE A 16 -8.29 17.88 0.81
CA PHE A 16 -8.77 16.57 1.21
C PHE A 16 -7.71 15.99 2.18
N GLY A 17 -7.74 16.45 3.43
CA GLY A 17 -6.81 16.02 4.48
C GLY A 17 -6.76 16.99 5.66
N ALA A 18 -6.39 16.47 6.82
CA ALA A 18 -6.14 17.28 8.01
C ALA A 18 -4.88 18.13 7.82
N THR A 19 -4.77 19.25 8.51
CA THR A 19 -3.55 20.04 8.61
C THR A 19 -2.54 19.38 9.56
N PRO A 20 -1.24 19.70 9.48
CA PRO A 20 -0.26 19.20 10.45
C PRO A 20 -0.63 19.49 11.91
N LYS A 21 -1.22 20.67 12.15
CA LYS A 21 -1.71 21.07 13.47
C LYS A 21 -2.83 20.15 13.95
N GLU A 22 -3.84 19.91 13.11
CA GLU A 22 -4.94 19.01 13.44
C GLU A 22 -4.45 17.58 13.71
N ILE A 23 -3.49 17.08 12.93
CA ILE A 23 -2.92 15.74 13.16
C ILE A 23 -2.18 15.68 14.50
N SER A 24 -1.39 16.71 14.82
CA SER A 24 -0.74 16.80 16.12
C SER A 24 -1.76 16.75 17.26
N LEU A 25 -2.83 17.54 17.18
CA LEU A 25 -3.92 17.54 18.17
C LEU A 25 -4.63 16.18 18.24
N ASN A 26 -4.91 15.56 17.10
CA ASN A 26 -5.56 14.24 16.99
C ASN A 26 -4.73 13.10 17.58
N LEU A 27 -3.42 13.30 17.72
CA LEU A 27 -2.47 12.40 18.37
C LEU A 27 -2.12 12.81 19.81
N GLY A 28 -2.79 13.84 20.34
CA GLY A 28 -2.66 14.32 21.72
C GLY A 28 -1.55 15.35 21.97
N GLY A 29 -0.96 15.91 20.92
CA GLY A 29 -0.10 17.09 21.03
C GLY A 29 -0.87 18.40 21.17
N ASP A 30 -0.14 19.51 21.21
CA ASP A 30 -0.66 20.88 21.31
C ASP A 30 -0.76 21.59 19.94
N GLY A 31 -0.11 21.03 18.92
CA GLY A 31 -0.06 21.60 17.58
C GLY A 31 0.98 22.72 17.41
N GLU A 32 1.87 22.92 18.38
CA GLU A 32 2.94 23.91 18.28
C GLU A 32 4.12 23.39 17.45
N GLY A 33 4.72 24.26 16.63
CA GLY A 33 5.94 23.96 15.87
C GLY A 33 5.77 22.91 14.77
N VAL A 34 4.54 22.49 14.42
CA VAL A 34 4.27 21.49 13.39
C VAL A 34 3.69 22.07 12.10
N SER A 35 3.33 23.35 12.06
CA SER A 35 2.60 23.95 10.91
C SER A 35 3.34 23.80 9.58
N GLU A 36 4.67 23.76 9.60
CA GLU A 36 5.52 23.57 8.41
C GLU A 36 5.84 22.11 8.11
N PHE A 37 5.29 21.15 8.86
CA PHE A 37 5.53 19.72 8.65
C PHE A 37 4.63 19.24 7.52
N ILE A 38 5.01 19.64 6.31
CA ILE A 38 4.40 19.27 5.05
C ILE A 38 5.44 18.46 4.27
N ASP A 39 5.01 17.37 3.63
CA ASP A 39 5.85 16.50 2.81
C ASP A 39 6.01 17.07 1.38
N GLU A 40 6.85 16.41 0.59
CA GLU A 40 7.11 16.74 -0.81
C GLU A 40 5.86 16.64 -1.73
N TYR A 41 4.77 16.05 -1.24
CA TYR A 41 3.51 15.85 -1.94
C TYR A 41 2.38 16.76 -1.42
N GLN A 42 2.72 17.78 -0.61
CA GLN A 42 1.78 18.72 0.01
C GLN A 42 0.78 18.08 0.98
N ASN A 43 1.13 16.93 1.56
CA ASN A 43 0.42 16.32 2.68
C ASN A 43 1.07 16.74 4.01
N PRO A 44 0.37 16.61 5.14
CA PRO A 44 1.05 16.59 6.43
C PRO A 44 2.13 15.52 6.48
N ASP A 45 3.33 15.91 6.89
CA ASP A 45 4.43 14.98 7.11
C ASP A 45 4.21 14.23 8.42
N ILE A 46 3.42 13.15 8.35
CA ILE A 46 3.07 12.31 9.50
C ILE A 46 4.33 11.80 10.21
N ARG A 47 5.41 11.55 9.48
CA ARG A 47 6.67 11.08 10.06
C ARG A 47 7.28 12.16 10.94
N ARG A 48 7.40 13.41 10.46
CA ARG A 48 7.94 14.52 11.25
C ARG A 48 7.04 14.87 12.44
N ILE A 49 5.72 14.88 12.25
CA ILE A 49 4.75 15.15 13.32
C ILE A 49 4.88 14.09 14.41
N THR A 50 4.80 12.81 14.03
CA THR A 50 4.88 11.68 14.98
C THR A 50 6.23 11.66 15.68
N LYS A 51 7.33 11.92 14.96
CA LYS A 51 8.67 12.01 15.55
C LYS A 51 8.76 13.11 16.60
N LYS A 52 8.24 14.32 16.33
CA LYS A 52 8.16 15.39 17.33
C LYS A 52 7.37 14.95 18.56
N LEU A 53 6.19 14.33 18.39
CA LEU A 53 5.39 13.85 19.52
C LEU A 53 6.08 12.73 20.33
N ILE A 54 6.90 11.91 19.69
CA ILE A 54 7.75 10.93 20.39
C ILE A 54 8.84 11.64 21.18
N ASP A 55 9.53 12.60 20.56
CA ASP A 55 10.64 13.36 21.18
C ASP A 55 10.12 14.20 22.38
N ASP A 56 8.88 14.71 22.29
CA ASP A 56 8.14 15.40 23.36
C ASP A 56 7.57 14.44 24.43
N LYS A 57 7.80 13.13 24.31
CA LYS A 57 7.32 12.06 25.19
C LYS A 57 5.79 11.95 25.31
N ILE A 58 5.07 12.53 24.34
CA ILE A 58 3.62 12.42 24.23
C ILE A 58 3.31 11.00 23.74
N LEU A 59 3.82 10.61 22.57
CA LEU A 59 3.47 9.35 21.92
C LEU A 59 4.01 8.10 22.66
N SER A 60 5.13 8.21 23.39
CA SER A 60 5.71 7.09 24.15
C SER A 60 4.86 6.64 25.34
N ASN A 61 4.00 7.51 25.87
CA ASN A 61 3.11 7.17 26.99
C ASN A 61 1.89 6.33 26.56
N TYR A 62 1.65 6.18 25.26
CA TYR A 62 0.47 5.49 24.70
C TYR A 62 0.60 3.96 24.64
N SER A 63 1.67 3.38 25.19
CA SER A 63 2.12 1.99 24.98
C SER A 63 2.10 1.12 26.26
N LYS A 64 0.97 1.05 26.96
CA LYS A 64 0.78 0.03 28.02
C LYS A 64 -0.33 -0.99 27.73
N SER A 65 -1.06 -0.83 26.64
CA SER A 65 -2.08 -1.81 26.27
C SER A 65 -1.44 -2.97 25.50
N SER A 66 -1.79 -4.19 25.89
CA SER A 66 -1.45 -5.42 25.15
C SER A 66 -2.26 -5.57 23.86
N LYS A 67 -3.19 -4.64 23.59
CA LYS A 67 -4.18 -4.67 22.51
C LYS A 67 -4.34 -3.28 21.89
N THR A 68 -4.08 -3.16 20.61
CA THR A 68 -4.27 -1.92 19.86
C THR A 68 -5.18 -2.20 18.67
N GLU A 69 -6.31 -1.51 18.62
CA GLU A 69 -7.18 -1.55 17.45
C GLU A 69 -6.69 -0.52 16.43
N ILE A 70 -6.78 -0.88 15.15
CA ILE A 70 -6.40 0.01 14.07
C ILE A 70 -7.47 -0.06 13.00
N VAL A 71 -7.95 1.11 12.59
CA VAL A 71 -8.91 1.30 11.52
C VAL A 71 -8.21 2.02 10.37
N PHE A 72 -8.25 1.43 9.18
CA PHE A 72 -7.85 2.07 7.95
C PHE A 72 -9.09 2.38 7.12
N ASN A 73 -9.31 3.65 6.81
CA ASN A 73 -10.32 4.11 5.88
C ASN A 73 -9.63 4.57 4.61
N SER A 74 -10.24 4.33 3.46
CA SER A 74 -9.64 4.70 2.17
C SER A 74 -10.67 5.15 1.16
N ASN A 75 -10.23 5.89 0.15
CA ASN A 75 -11.01 6.31 -1.01
C ASN A 75 -10.94 5.31 -2.19
N SER A 76 -10.74 4.01 -1.92
CA SER A 76 -10.63 2.96 -2.93
C SER A 76 -11.39 1.69 -2.54
N LYS A 77 -11.44 0.73 -3.48
CA LYS A 77 -12.02 -0.62 -3.28
C LYS A 77 -11.30 -1.39 -2.19
N GLY A 78 -12.05 -2.25 -1.51
CA GLY A 78 -11.61 -2.85 -0.26
C GLY A 78 -10.50 -3.88 -0.44
N VAL A 79 -10.50 -4.59 -1.56
CA VAL A 79 -9.45 -5.59 -1.86
C VAL A 79 -8.07 -4.93 -1.96
N VAL A 80 -8.01 -3.73 -2.54
CA VAL A 80 -6.79 -2.93 -2.66
C VAL A 80 -6.30 -2.50 -1.27
N LEU A 81 -7.21 -2.01 -0.42
CA LEU A 81 -6.90 -1.64 0.96
C LEU A 81 -6.38 -2.84 1.76
N LEU A 82 -7.04 -4.00 1.65
CA LEU A 82 -6.62 -5.23 2.33
C LEU A 82 -5.21 -5.64 1.93
N LYS A 83 -4.90 -5.64 0.63
CA LYS A 83 -3.57 -6.00 0.11
C LYS A 83 -2.51 -5.04 0.64
N LEU A 84 -2.74 -3.73 0.54
CA LEU A 84 -1.81 -2.71 1.03
C LEU A 84 -1.53 -2.88 2.52
N VAL A 85 -2.58 -2.97 3.35
CA VAL A 85 -2.43 -3.10 4.80
C VAL A 85 -1.71 -4.40 5.16
N SER A 86 -2.06 -5.52 4.52
CA SER A 86 -1.40 -6.80 4.76
C SER A 86 0.10 -6.76 4.44
N ASP A 87 0.46 -6.17 3.30
CA ASP A 87 1.86 -6.00 2.90
C ASP A 87 2.62 -5.11 3.88
N VAL A 88 2.03 -3.97 4.26
CA VAL A 88 2.67 -3.03 5.20
C VAL A 88 2.89 -3.67 6.57
N LEU A 89 1.91 -4.42 7.08
CA LEU A 89 2.06 -5.13 8.35
C LEU A 89 3.15 -6.20 8.26
N GLU A 90 3.24 -6.93 7.15
CA GLU A 90 4.29 -7.93 6.94
C GLU A 90 5.69 -7.29 6.90
N GLU A 91 5.88 -6.19 6.16
CA GLU A 91 7.14 -5.43 6.10
C GLU A 91 7.57 -4.91 7.48
N LEU A 92 6.60 -4.47 8.28
CA LEU A 92 6.84 -4.01 9.66
C LEU A 92 6.97 -5.18 10.67
N GLY A 93 6.88 -6.43 10.21
CA GLY A 93 7.03 -7.63 11.02
C GLY A 93 5.85 -7.94 11.94
N PHE A 94 4.67 -7.37 11.67
CA PHE A 94 3.41 -7.66 12.36
C PHE A 94 2.68 -8.82 11.66
N LYS A 95 3.13 -10.04 11.91
CA LYS A 95 2.55 -11.26 11.29
C LYS A 95 1.30 -11.79 12.00
N ASN A 96 1.11 -11.44 13.28
CA ASN A 96 0.07 -11.99 14.14
C ASN A 96 -0.92 -10.88 14.54
N TYR A 97 -1.83 -10.52 13.65
CA TYR A 97 -2.94 -9.62 13.91
C TYR A 97 -4.27 -10.31 13.63
N GLN A 98 -5.34 -9.83 14.26
CA GLN A 98 -6.70 -10.34 14.05
C GLN A 98 -7.48 -9.39 13.14
N ASN A 99 -8.17 -9.95 12.16
CA ASN A 99 -9.16 -9.23 11.35
C ASN A 99 -10.43 -9.03 12.19
N LEU A 100 -10.90 -7.79 12.34
CA LEU A 100 -12.12 -7.50 13.09
C LEU A 100 -13.29 -7.19 12.14
N GLU A 101 -13.14 -6.16 11.31
CA GLU A 101 -14.22 -5.69 10.43
C GLU A 101 -13.65 -5.28 9.07
N PHE A 102 -14.44 -5.48 8.01
CA PHE A 102 -14.05 -5.10 6.65
C PHE A 102 -15.28 -4.65 5.87
N THR A 103 -15.17 -3.48 5.24
CA THR A 103 -16.19 -2.92 4.34
C THR A 103 -15.58 -2.76 2.96
N ASN A 104 -16.12 -3.48 1.97
CA ASN A 104 -15.71 -3.37 0.57
C ASN A 104 -16.63 -2.40 -0.17
N SER A 105 -16.20 -1.16 -0.37
CA SER A 105 -16.94 -0.14 -1.11
C SER A 105 -15.98 0.79 -1.87
N LYS A 106 -16.48 1.85 -2.53
CA LYS A 106 -15.58 2.89 -3.07
C LYS A 106 -14.85 3.67 -1.98
N ASN A 107 -15.39 3.69 -0.76
CA ASN A 107 -14.76 4.21 0.44
C ASN A 107 -14.62 3.07 1.45
N SER A 108 -13.60 2.23 1.27
CA SER A 108 -13.45 1.01 2.06
C SER A 108 -12.87 1.26 3.44
N SER A 109 -13.24 0.40 4.38
CA SER A 109 -12.71 0.40 5.74
C SER A 109 -12.22 -0.99 6.12
N TYR A 110 -11.12 -1.05 6.86
CA TYR A 110 -10.53 -2.28 7.36
C TYR A 110 -10.04 -2.10 8.80
N LYS A 111 -10.62 -2.86 9.72
CA LYS A 111 -10.30 -2.84 11.15
C LYS A 111 -9.55 -4.11 11.54
N ILE A 112 -8.43 -3.92 12.21
CA ILE A 112 -7.59 -4.99 12.76
C ILE A 112 -7.33 -4.77 14.25
N LEU A 113 -6.94 -5.85 14.91
CA LEU A 113 -6.43 -5.84 16.27
C LEU A 113 -5.01 -6.39 16.28
N ILE A 114 -4.07 -5.60 16.80
CA ILE A 114 -2.71 -6.02 17.07
C ILE A 114 -2.59 -6.38 18.56
N MET A 115 -2.07 -7.57 18.83
CA MET A 115 -1.79 -8.03 20.19
C MET A 115 -0.28 -8.07 20.43
N GLY A 116 0.18 -7.55 21.57
CA GLY A 116 1.57 -7.62 21.98
C GLY A 116 2.11 -6.31 22.59
N SER A 117 3.41 -6.30 22.87
CA SER A 117 4.11 -5.15 23.46
C SER A 117 4.66 -4.16 22.42
N ARG A 118 4.63 -4.51 21.12
CA ARG A 118 5.06 -3.62 20.04
C ARG A 118 3.89 -2.77 19.59
N VAL A 119 4.12 -1.47 19.47
CA VAL A 119 3.14 -0.51 18.97
C VAL A 119 3.42 -0.23 17.49
N LEU A 120 2.38 -0.28 16.68
CA LEU A 120 2.44 0.19 15.30
C LEU A 120 2.27 1.71 15.30
N THR A 121 3.37 2.46 15.19
CA THR A 121 3.36 3.92 15.27
C THR A 121 3.05 4.56 13.91
N PRO A 122 2.35 5.71 13.86
CA PRO A 122 1.96 6.35 12.60
C PRO A 122 3.11 6.69 11.65
N ASP A 123 4.30 7.00 12.16
CA ASP A 123 5.50 7.26 11.34
C ASP A 123 5.90 6.01 10.53
N LYS A 124 5.92 4.83 11.17
CA LYS A 124 6.31 3.57 10.52
C LYS A 124 5.28 3.13 9.49
N VAL A 125 3.99 3.28 9.81
CA VAL A 125 2.91 3.02 8.85
C VAL A 125 3.07 3.95 7.65
N TYR A 126 3.28 5.25 7.89
CA TYR A 126 3.36 6.22 6.80
C TYR A 126 4.57 5.99 5.90
N ASP A 127 5.74 5.68 6.47
CA ASP A 127 6.94 5.35 5.69
C ASP A 127 6.69 4.17 4.74
N GLU A 128 6.01 3.11 5.17
CA GLU A 128 5.71 1.96 4.31
C GLU A 128 4.60 2.22 3.29
N PHE A 129 3.61 3.05 3.63
CA PHE A 129 2.56 3.47 2.69
C PHE A 129 3.14 4.34 1.57
N LYS A 130 4.04 5.27 1.89
CA LYS A 130 4.67 6.16 0.89
C LYS A 130 5.50 5.41 -0.14
N LYS A 131 6.17 4.30 0.23
CA LYS A 131 6.87 3.43 -0.73
C LYS A 131 5.97 2.90 -1.86
N ARG A 132 4.66 2.89 -1.63
CA ARG A 132 3.62 2.41 -2.53
C ARG A 132 2.75 3.54 -3.10
N SER A 133 3.18 4.81 -2.95
CA SER A 133 2.39 5.98 -3.37
C SER A 133 1.01 6.07 -2.72
N ALA A 134 0.88 5.52 -1.50
CA ALA A 134 -0.29 5.68 -0.65
C ALA A 134 -0.03 6.75 0.40
N TYR A 135 -0.97 7.67 0.58
CA TYR A 135 -0.78 8.83 1.45
C TYR A 135 -1.82 8.88 2.56
N ILE A 136 -1.37 8.82 3.81
CA ILE A 136 -2.20 9.09 4.98
C ILE A 136 -2.51 10.58 5.02
N LYS A 137 -3.79 10.93 4.88
CA LYS A 137 -4.31 12.31 4.88
C LYS A 137 -4.73 12.77 6.26
N ASN A 138 -5.02 11.83 7.16
CA ASN A 138 -5.29 12.09 8.57
C ASN A 138 -4.94 10.85 9.38
N VAL A 139 -4.48 11.07 10.61
CA VAL A 139 -4.37 10.03 11.62
C VAL A 139 -4.87 10.59 12.94
N SER A 140 -5.64 9.78 13.66
CA SER A 140 -6.09 10.11 15.00
C SER A 140 -5.96 8.93 15.94
N LYS A 141 -5.83 9.22 17.23
CA LYS A 141 -5.93 8.22 18.29
C LYS A 141 -7.06 8.59 19.23
N LYS A 142 -8.01 7.68 19.42
CA LYS A 142 -9.06 7.78 20.43
C LYS A 142 -9.01 6.53 21.29
N ASN A 143 -8.80 6.69 22.60
CA ASN A 143 -8.51 5.58 23.52
C ASN A 143 -7.31 4.77 23.00
N ASP A 144 -7.44 3.45 22.81
CA ASP A 144 -6.40 2.58 22.23
C ASP A 144 -6.64 2.23 20.75
N THR A 145 -7.45 3.04 20.06
CA THR A 145 -7.75 2.86 18.64
C THR A 145 -7.07 3.94 17.81
N PHE A 146 -6.22 3.54 16.88
CA PHE A 146 -5.73 4.43 15.82
C PHE A 146 -6.69 4.37 14.62
N THR A 147 -6.99 5.53 14.04
CA THR A 147 -7.76 5.64 12.80
C THR A 147 -6.95 6.39 11.76
N TYR A 148 -6.78 5.79 10.59
CA TYR A 148 -6.04 6.32 9.46
C TYR A 148 -6.98 6.60 8.29
N GLU A 149 -6.94 7.82 7.75
CA GLU A 149 -7.59 8.16 6.48
C GLU A 149 -6.55 8.14 5.38
N VAL A 150 -6.73 7.26 4.40
CA VAL A 150 -5.71 6.95 3.39
C VAL A 150 -6.20 7.27 1.99
N ASN A 151 -5.41 8.07 1.27
CA ASN A 151 -5.59 8.27 -0.16
C ASN A 151 -4.80 7.21 -0.95
N LEU A 152 -5.53 6.43 -1.75
CA LEU A 152 -5.01 5.36 -2.59
C LEU A 152 -5.13 5.66 -4.09
N SER A 153 -5.39 6.92 -4.47
CA SER A 153 -5.63 7.29 -5.87
C SER A 153 -4.42 7.07 -6.78
N ASN A 154 -3.21 7.14 -6.24
CA ASN A 154 -1.94 6.98 -6.97
C ASN A 154 -1.21 5.67 -6.62
N LEU A 155 -1.90 4.72 -6.01
CA LEU A 155 -1.31 3.52 -5.44
C LEU A 155 -0.51 2.71 -6.48
N ASN A 156 0.66 2.25 -6.05
CA ASN A 156 1.45 1.22 -6.70
C ASN A 156 1.75 0.10 -5.69
N LEU A 157 1.06 -1.04 -5.82
CA LEU A 157 1.16 -2.15 -4.87
C LEU A 157 2.42 -3.00 -5.02
N ALA A 158 3.08 -2.96 -6.17
CA ALA A 158 4.27 -3.76 -6.40
C ALA A 158 5.52 -2.86 -6.35
N PRO A 159 6.63 -3.37 -5.77
CA PRO A 159 7.91 -2.67 -5.81
C PRO A 159 8.36 -2.44 -7.26
N GLU A 160 9.32 -1.54 -7.47
CA GLU A 160 9.97 -1.39 -8.76
C GLU A 160 10.52 -2.73 -9.25
N PHE A 161 10.28 -3.01 -10.53
CA PHE A 161 10.53 -4.31 -11.13
C PHE A 161 12.03 -4.66 -11.13
N ILE A 162 12.38 -5.83 -10.59
CA ILE A 162 13.74 -6.37 -10.64
C ILE A 162 13.80 -7.45 -11.71
N TYR A 163 14.71 -7.28 -12.66
CA TYR A 163 15.05 -8.29 -13.66
C TYR A 163 15.80 -9.42 -12.93
N ASP A 164 15.15 -10.58 -12.79
CA ASP A 164 15.62 -11.76 -12.04
C ASP A 164 15.23 -11.74 -10.55
N LEU A 165 14.21 -12.52 -10.22
CA LEU A 165 13.73 -12.66 -8.86
C LEU A 165 14.17 -14.00 -8.29
N GLN A 166 14.71 -13.97 -7.08
CA GLN A 166 15.13 -15.16 -6.34
C GLN A 166 13.94 -16.07 -5.98
N LYS A 167 14.24 -17.21 -5.34
CA LYS A 167 13.24 -18.18 -4.85
C LYS A 167 12.02 -17.47 -4.22
N PRO A 168 10.81 -17.69 -4.74
CA PRO A 168 9.62 -17.06 -4.20
C PRO A 168 9.15 -17.82 -2.94
N GLN A 169 8.88 -17.09 -1.86
CA GLN A 169 8.08 -17.62 -0.73
C GLN A 169 6.58 -17.50 -0.99
N LYS A 170 6.20 -16.61 -1.91
CA LYS A 170 4.84 -16.34 -2.38
C LYS A 170 4.89 -16.15 -3.89
N PRO A 171 3.78 -16.36 -4.62
CA PRO A 171 3.73 -16.00 -6.03
C PRO A 171 4.26 -14.58 -6.26
N TYR A 172 5.05 -14.39 -7.30
CA TYR A 172 5.55 -13.07 -7.69
C TYR A 172 4.37 -12.15 -7.96
N PHE A 173 4.48 -10.89 -7.55
CA PHE A 173 3.46 -9.88 -7.79
C PHE A 173 4.14 -8.64 -8.35
N LEU A 174 3.85 -8.31 -9.61
CA LEU A 174 4.59 -7.30 -10.38
C LEU A 174 3.63 -6.24 -10.92
N ASN A 175 4.12 -5.00 -11.01
CA ASN A 175 3.45 -3.95 -11.75
C ASN A 175 3.78 -4.10 -13.25
N ILE A 176 2.73 -4.21 -14.06
CA ILE A 176 2.80 -4.34 -15.52
C ILE A 176 2.00 -3.23 -16.22
N LYS A 177 1.67 -2.16 -15.49
CA LYS A 177 0.94 -1.02 -16.02
C LYS A 177 1.71 -0.42 -17.20
N SER A 178 0.97 -0.09 -18.25
CA SER A 178 1.52 0.47 -19.50
C SER A 178 2.47 -0.45 -20.27
N LYS A 179 2.47 -1.75 -19.97
CA LYS A 179 3.17 -2.78 -20.76
C LYS A 179 2.18 -3.48 -21.68
N ASN A 180 2.68 -3.98 -22.82
CA ASN A 180 1.89 -4.62 -23.86
C ASN A 180 2.15 -6.12 -23.94
N GLU A 181 3.33 -6.56 -23.52
CA GLU A 181 3.74 -7.97 -23.57
C GLU A 181 4.62 -8.32 -22.37
N ILE A 182 4.48 -9.56 -21.88
CA ILE A 182 5.38 -10.16 -20.91
C ILE A 182 5.84 -11.53 -21.39
N ASN A 183 7.15 -11.75 -21.36
CA ASN A 183 7.74 -13.08 -21.48
C ASN A 183 8.30 -13.52 -20.13
N ILE A 184 7.81 -14.65 -19.63
CA ILE A 184 8.17 -15.25 -18.35
C ILE A 184 9.01 -16.50 -18.65
N ILE A 185 10.20 -16.60 -18.05
CA ILE A 185 11.17 -17.64 -18.36
C ILE A 185 11.56 -18.36 -17.06
N SER A 186 11.45 -19.69 -17.05
CA SER A 186 11.92 -20.54 -15.95
C SER A 186 13.36 -20.96 -16.15
N GLN A 187 14.07 -21.23 -15.05
CA GLN A 187 15.48 -21.64 -15.13
C GLN A 187 15.63 -23.10 -15.57
N SER A 188 16.83 -23.49 -16.00
CA SER A 188 17.12 -24.80 -16.63
C SER A 188 16.73 -25.99 -15.76
N MET A 189 16.82 -25.87 -14.42
CA MET A 189 16.47 -26.93 -13.45
C MET A 189 15.06 -26.82 -12.86
N ASP A 190 14.29 -25.80 -13.23
CA ASP A 190 12.94 -25.60 -12.70
C ASP A 190 11.91 -26.38 -13.52
N ALA A 191 10.91 -26.90 -12.83
CA ALA A 191 9.78 -27.66 -13.37
C ALA A 191 8.52 -26.80 -13.31
N TRP A 192 8.61 -25.59 -13.86
CA TRP A 192 7.55 -24.59 -13.73
C TRP A 192 6.26 -25.02 -14.45
N HIS A 193 5.18 -25.18 -13.68
CA HIS A 193 3.81 -25.36 -14.16
C HIS A 193 3.10 -24.00 -14.04
N PRO A 194 2.90 -23.26 -15.14
CA PRO A 194 2.45 -21.88 -15.07
C PRO A 194 1.13 -21.70 -14.30
N GLU A 195 1.13 -20.82 -13.30
CA GLU A 195 -0.07 -20.19 -12.75
C GLU A 195 0.07 -18.67 -12.84
N VAL A 196 -0.69 -18.04 -13.71
CA VAL A 196 -0.62 -16.60 -13.98
C VAL A 196 -2.00 -15.97 -13.82
N ARG A 197 -2.08 -14.87 -13.07
CA ARG A 197 -3.29 -14.07 -12.93
C ARG A 197 -2.97 -12.61 -13.25
N ILE A 198 -3.76 -11.97 -14.09
CA ILE A 198 -3.61 -10.56 -14.47
C ILE A 198 -4.78 -9.76 -13.90
N PHE A 199 -4.49 -8.61 -13.32
CA PHE A 199 -5.45 -7.76 -12.65
C PHE A 199 -5.41 -6.32 -13.14
N ASP A 200 -6.52 -5.61 -13.03
CA ASP A 200 -6.58 -4.15 -13.20
C ASP A 200 -6.05 -3.39 -11.97
N ASN A 201 -6.13 -2.05 -12.00
CA ASN A 201 -5.65 -1.19 -10.90
C ASN A 201 -6.42 -1.40 -9.58
N GLU A 202 -7.62 -1.96 -9.63
CA GLU A 202 -8.46 -2.22 -8.46
C GLU A 202 -8.40 -3.69 -8.00
N LEU A 203 -7.46 -4.47 -8.57
CA LEU A 203 -7.30 -5.90 -8.34
C LEU A 203 -8.48 -6.76 -8.81
N ASN A 204 -9.31 -6.28 -9.74
CA ASN A 204 -10.27 -7.16 -10.40
C ASN A 204 -9.51 -8.07 -11.38
N LEU A 205 -9.85 -9.35 -11.41
CA LEU A 205 -9.21 -10.34 -12.30
C LEU A 205 -9.62 -10.08 -13.75
N LEU A 206 -8.63 -9.86 -14.62
CA LEU A 206 -8.81 -9.67 -16.06
C LEU A 206 -8.56 -10.98 -16.83
N GLN A 207 -7.55 -11.75 -16.42
CA GLN A 207 -7.17 -12.99 -17.09
C GLN A 207 -6.54 -13.96 -16.09
N SER A 208 -6.77 -15.25 -16.30
CA SER A 208 -6.15 -16.33 -15.53
C SER A 208 -5.68 -17.43 -16.47
N ILE A 209 -4.47 -17.90 -16.27
CA ILE A 209 -3.85 -19.01 -16.98
C ILE A 209 -3.37 -19.99 -15.92
N ARG A 210 -3.70 -21.26 -16.11
CA ARG A 210 -3.22 -22.35 -15.29
C ARG A 210 -2.92 -23.52 -16.21
N GLU A 211 -1.68 -23.99 -16.17
CA GLU A 211 -1.22 -25.11 -16.97
C GLU A 211 -0.66 -26.20 -16.06
N ASP A 212 -0.97 -27.44 -16.43
CA ASP A 212 -0.46 -28.64 -15.76
C ASP A 212 0.80 -29.19 -16.44
N GLU A 213 1.21 -28.61 -17.58
CA GLU A 213 2.44 -28.96 -18.28
C GLU A 213 3.62 -28.07 -17.83
N ILE A 214 4.81 -28.66 -17.78
CA ILE A 214 6.04 -27.92 -17.53
C ILE A 214 6.34 -27.00 -18.72
N LYS A 215 6.58 -25.71 -18.47
CA LYS A 215 7.01 -24.73 -19.47
C LYS A 215 8.36 -24.11 -19.12
N LYS A 216 9.20 -23.93 -20.14
CA LYS A 216 10.44 -23.15 -20.04
C LYS A 216 10.24 -21.65 -20.28
N SER A 217 9.20 -21.30 -21.02
CA SER A 217 8.81 -19.91 -21.25
C SER A 217 7.33 -19.80 -21.51
N LEU A 218 6.75 -18.66 -21.13
CA LEU A 218 5.37 -18.29 -21.45
C LEU A 218 5.35 -16.83 -21.91
N ASN A 219 4.84 -16.60 -23.11
CA ASN A 219 4.69 -15.27 -23.68
C ASN A 219 3.22 -14.85 -23.71
N LEU A 220 2.91 -13.69 -23.14
CA LEU A 220 1.54 -13.23 -22.97
C LEU A 220 1.38 -11.79 -23.47
N ALA A 221 0.33 -11.56 -24.24
CA ALA A 221 -0.18 -10.21 -24.49
C ALA A 221 -0.83 -9.67 -23.21
N ILE A 222 -0.55 -8.43 -22.87
CA ILE A 222 -1.09 -7.76 -21.68
C ILE A 222 -2.38 -7.02 -22.07
N PRO A 223 -3.50 -7.28 -21.38
CA PRO A 223 -4.73 -6.51 -21.57
C PRO A 223 -4.52 -5.01 -21.33
N LYS A 224 -5.20 -4.16 -22.09
CA LYS A 224 -5.02 -2.69 -22.04
C LYS A 224 -5.20 -2.09 -20.64
N ASP A 225 -6.11 -2.63 -19.85
CA ASP A 225 -6.45 -2.11 -18.51
C ASP A 225 -5.68 -2.82 -17.37
N ALA A 226 -4.73 -3.69 -17.72
CA ALA A 226 -3.93 -4.41 -16.74
C ALA A 226 -2.97 -3.47 -15.99
N ALA A 227 -2.85 -3.71 -14.69
CA ALA A 227 -1.93 -3.01 -13.82
C ALA A 227 -0.99 -3.97 -13.09
N TYR A 228 -1.47 -5.15 -12.73
CA TYR A 228 -0.70 -6.11 -11.94
C TYR A 228 -0.77 -7.51 -12.52
N ILE A 229 0.30 -8.28 -12.30
CA ILE A 229 0.36 -9.70 -12.60
C ILE A 229 0.84 -10.47 -11.37
N GLN A 230 0.18 -11.57 -11.08
CA GLN A 230 0.64 -12.57 -10.14
C GLN A 230 1.14 -13.79 -10.91
N VAL A 231 2.35 -14.24 -10.63
CA VAL A 231 2.97 -15.40 -11.28
C VAL A 231 3.45 -16.38 -10.22
N GLY A 232 2.94 -17.60 -10.27
CA GLY A 232 3.32 -18.69 -9.39
C GLY A 232 3.48 -19.99 -10.15
N ASP A 233 3.46 -21.08 -9.40
CA ASP A 233 3.46 -22.44 -9.92
C ASP A 233 2.15 -23.11 -9.50
N SER A 234 1.49 -23.78 -10.44
CA SER A 234 0.18 -24.39 -10.22
C SER A 234 0.24 -25.60 -9.27
N ALA A 235 1.42 -26.23 -9.13
CA ALA A 235 1.65 -27.39 -8.27
C ALA A 235 2.39 -27.03 -6.96
N SER A 236 3.54 -26.36 -7.03
CA SER A 236 4.33 -25.93 -5.87
C SER A 236 5.36 -24.87 -6.23
N LEU A 237 5.51 -23.83 -5.38
CA LEU A 237 6.57 -22.83 -5.54
C LEU A 237 8.00 -23.42 -5.45
N ASP A 238 8.17 -24.61 -4.89
CA ASP A 238 9.47 -25.30 -4.91
C ASP A 238 9.92 -25.72 -6.32
N ASN A 239 8.98 -25.80 -7.28
CA ASN A 239 9.29 -26.09 -8.68
C ASN A 239 10.01 -24.92 -9.39
N ILE A 240 9.92 -23.72 -8.82
CA ILE A 240 10.57 -22.48 -9.30
C ILE A 240 11.60 -21.96 -8.28
N LYS A 241 12.27 -22.89 -7.59
CA LYS A 241 13.23 -22.59 -6.52
C LYS A 241 14.40 -21.73 -6.96
N ASN A 242 14.74 -21.70 -8.24
CA ASN A 242 15.85 -20.90 -8.75
C ASN A 242 15.41 -19.49 -9.21
N GLY A 243 14.11 -19.20 -9.18
CA GLY A 243 13.61 -17.91 -9.61
C GLY A 243 12.93 -17.94 -10.98
N LEU A 244 12.24 -16.85 -11.32
CA LEU A 244 11.74 -16.60 -12.68
C LEU A 244 12.34 -15.31 -13.23
N LYS A 245 12.55 -15.29 -14.55
CA LYS A 245 12.96 -14.08 -15.28
C LYS A 245 11.75 -13.52 -16.02
N PHE A 246 11.58 -12.20 -16.00
CA PHE A 246 10.50 -11.54 -16.72
C PHE A 246 11.06 -10.45 -17.64
N ASN A 247 10.59 -10.46 -18.88
CA ASN A 247 10.90 -9.45 -19.87
C ASN A 247 9.59 -8.74 -20.24
N LEU A 248 9.46 -7.49 -19.80
CA LEU A 248 8.31 -6.64 -20.06
C LEU A 248 8.60 -5.69 -21.23
N LYS A 249 7.67 -5.59 -22.18
CA LYS A 249 7.72 -4.61 -23.27
C LYS A 249 6.55 -3.65 -23.17
#